data_AF-A0A3S9HDF9-F1
#
_entry.id   AF-A0A3S9HDF9-F1
#
_cell.length_a   1.000
_cell.length_b   1.000
_cell.length_c   1.000
_cell.angle_alpha   90.00
_cell.angle_beta   90.00
_cell.angle_gamma   90.00
#
_symmetry.space_group_name_H-M   'P 1'
#
loop_
_entity.id
_entity.type
_entity.pdbx_description
1 polymer ?
#
loop_
_entity_poly.entity_id
_entity_poly.type
_entity_poly.pdbx_seq_one_letter_code
_entity_poly.pdbx_strand_id
1 'polypeptide(L)'
;MENKQKAINDINFIKEAIDKTKKNNHSIKKIFLLYGSVNILLLIVSFFVSLVISDLSKVAILSLISNLLGYVIITASLFYISTREKNHTNIFFRVFISMFFFVAVLIPLILLLMRAFVAFIDIGSPETLFILNQMSEFLMIFIFSISLMIVGKTNESRIFNILSILNVITYLLLFLLNTSLGSNQFISAQYSSLYYGIVTSIGYILLTIFLSKNKGD
;
A
#
# COMPACT_ATOMS: atom_id res chain seq x y z
N MET A 1 29.29 44.08 5.31
CA MET A 1 29.03 42.99 6.30
C MET A 1 27.63 42.41 6.13
N GLU A 2 26.63 43.24 5.85
CA GLU A 2 25.22 42.86 5.60
C GLU A 2 25.02 41.79 4.50
N ASN A 3 25.70 41.91 3.37
CA ASN A 3 25.63 40.92 2.28
C ASN A 3 26.14 39.52 2.67
N LYS A 4 27.12 39.45 3.58
CA LYS A 4 27.68 38.18 4.07
C LYS A 4 26.71 37.50 5.04
N GLN A 5 26.04 38.29 5.88
CA GLN A 5 25.02 37.80 6.80
C GLN A 5 23.77 37.30 6.05
N LYS A 6 23.37 38.00 4.99
CA LYS A 6 22.26 37.60 4.12
C LYS A 6 22.56 36.28 3.38
N ALA A 7 23.76 36.15 2.82
CA ALA A 7 24.19 34.90 2.18
C ALA A 7 24.24 33.71 3.16
N ILE A 8 24.67 33.92 4.41
CA ILE A 8 24.68 32.87 5.44
C ILE A 8 23.24 32.46 5.81
N ASN A 9 22.33 33.42 5.92
CA ASN A 9 20.92 33.13 6.20
C ASN A 9 20.26 32.36 5.05
N ASP A 10 20.55 32.72 3.80
CA ASP A 10 20.05 32.00 2.63
C ASP A 10 20.61 30.56 2.56
N ILE A 11 21.91 30.38 2.86
CA ILE A 11 22.53 29.05 2.94
C ILE A 11 21.91 28.20 4.06
N ASN A 12 21.67 28.79 5.23
CA ASN A 12 21.04 28.09 6.35
C ASN A 12 19.57 27.74 6.04
N PHE A 13 18.86 28.62 5.34
CA PHE A 13 17.50 28.35 4.87
C PHE A 13 17.47 27.19 3.87
N ILE A 14 18.39 27.17 2.90
CA ILE A 14 18.55 26.08 1.94
C ILE A 14 18.91 24.78 2.66
N LYS A 15 19.84 24.82 3.62
CA LYS A 15 20.25 23.67 4.42
C LYS A 15 19.09 23.12 5.24
N GLU A 16 18.31 23.97 5.90
CA GLU A 16 17.09 23.57 6.61
C GLU A 16 16.06 22.95 5.67
N ALA A 17 15.86 23.50 4.48
CA ALA A 17 14.94 22.94 3.49
C ALA A 17 15.39 21.54 3.03
N ILE A 18 16.70 21.33 2.83
CA ILE A 18 17.29 20.03 2.47
C ILE A 18 17.15 19.03 3.62
N ASP A 19 17.48 19.41 4.85
CA ASP A 19 17.37 18.55 6.03
C ASP A 19 15.91 18.18 6.34
N LYS A 20 14.97 19.10 6.13
CA LYS A 20 13.52 18.82 6.19
C LYS A 20 13.08 17.83 5.11
N THR A 21 13.71 17.83 3.93
CA THR A 21 13.42 16.86 2.86
C THR A 21 13.93 15.45 3.22
N LYS A 22 15.10 15.33 3.85
CA LYS A 22 15.62 14.06 4.38
C LYS A 22 14.71 13.45 5.46
N LYS A 23 14.02 14.27 6.26
CA LYS A 23 13.10 13.82 7.32
C LYS A 23 11.89 13.03 6.76
N ASN A 24 11.42 13.35 5.56
CA ASN A 24 10.25 12.71 4.95
C ASN A 24 10.52 11.24 4.55
N ASN A 25 11.74 10.91 4.13
CA ASN A 25 12.09 9.55 3.71
C ASN A 25 11.95 8.53 4.85
N HIS A 26 12.25 8.96 6.07
CA HIS A 26 12.09 8.13 7.25
C HIS A 26 10.62 7.81 7.55
N SER A 27 9.72 8.76 7.33
CA SER A 27 8.28 8.56 7.54
C SER A 27 7.67 7.69 6.43
N ILE A 28 8.10 7.83 5.18
CA ILE A 28 7.73 6.90 4.08
C ILE A 28 8.18 5.48 4.39
N LYS A 29 9.43 5.31 4.86
CA LYS A 29 9.97 4.01 5.26
C LYS A 29 9.10 3.33 6.32
N LYS A 30 8.63 4.08 7.33
CA LYS A 30 7.74 3.56 8.37
C LYS A 30 6.40 3.09 7.82
N ILE A 31 5.82 3.85 6.88
CA ILE A 31 4.56 3.47 6.23
C ILE A 31 4.71 2.15 5.48
N PHE A 32 5.77 2.01 4.67
CA PHE A 32 6.02 0.79 3.89
C PHE A 32 6.27 -0.43 4.77
N LEU A 33 7.11 -0.28 5.80
CA LEU A 33 7.38 -1.37 6.72
C LEU A 33 6.10 -1.82 7.42
N LEU A 34 5.34 -0.88 7.97
CA LEU A 34 4.11 -1.19 8.71
C LEU A 34 3.08 -1.86 7.80
N TYR A 35 2.84 -1.29 6.62
CA TYR A 35 1.86 -1.83 5.69
C TYR A 35 2.24 -3.24 5.24
N GLY A 36 3.50 -3.47 4.83
CA GLY A 36 3.96 -4.80 4.43
C GLY A 36 3.92 -5.81 5.58
N SER A 37 4.33 -5.41 6.79
CA SER A 37 4.29 -6.29 7.97
C SER A 37 2.88 -6.68 8.38
N VAL A 38 1.93 -5.75 8.35
CA VAL A 38 0.51 -6.04 8.63
C VAL A 38 -0.04 -7.03 7.59
N ASN A 39 0.24 -6.83 6.30
CA ASN A 39 -0.22 -7.75 5.26
C ASN A 39 0.40 -9.15 5.38
N ILE A 40 1.70 -9.26 5.69
CA ILE A 40 2.32 -10.57 5.99
C ILE A 40 1.62 -11.23 7.17
N LEU A 41 1.39 -10.50 8.26
CA LEU A 41 0.74 -11.04 9.44
C LEU A 41 -0.67 -11.54 9.11
N LEU A 42 -1.45 -10.77 8.34
CA LEU A 42 -2.78 -11.18 7.88
C LEU A 42 -2.73 -12.43 7.01
N LEU A 43 -1.74 -12.56 6.13
CA LEU A 43 -1.54 -13.74 5.29
C LEU A 43 -1.22 -14.96 6.15
N ILE A 44 -0.29 -14.82 7.10
CA ILE A 44 0.07 -15.89 8.05
C ILE A 44 -1.16 -16.32 8.87
N VAL A 45 -1.89 -15.37 9.45
CA VAL A 45 -3.11 -15.66 10.22
C VAL A 45 -4.13 -16.38 9.35
N SER A 46 -4.39 -15.89 8.14
CA SER A 46 -5.35 -16.51 7.22
C SER A 46 -4.95 -17.93 6.82
N PHE A 47 -3.65 -18.17 6.61
CA PHE A 47 -3.12 -19.50 6.32
C PHE A 47 -3.33 -20.47 7.49
N PHE A 48 -2.95 -20.08 8.71
CA PHE A 48 -3.14 -20.93 9.90
C PHE A 48 -4.62 -21.17 10.22
N VAL A 49 -5.47 -20.15 10.08
CA VAL A 49 -6.92 -20.29 10.27
C VAL A 49 -7.50 -21.31 9.30
N SER A 50 -7.07 -21.27 8.04
CA SER A 50 -7.53 -22.21 7.00
C SER A 50 -7.06 -23.65 7.25
N LEU A 51 -5.95 -23.85 7.98
CA LEU A 51 -5.48 -25.19 8.36
C LEU A 51 -6.23 -25.77 9.56
N VAL A 52 -6.62 -24.92 10.52
CA VAL A 52 -7.23 -25.36 11.79
C VAL A 52 -8.74 -25.46 11.70
N ILE A 53 -9.39 -24.57 10.94
CA ILE A 53 -10.84 -24.47 10.85
C ILE A 53 -11.30 -24.94 9.48
N SER A 54 -12.02 -26.07 9.43
CA SER A 54 -12.62 -26.61 8.20
C SER A 54 -13.95 -25.94 7.83
N ASP A 55 -14.60 -25.26 8.79
CA ASP A 55 -15.86 -24.55 8.58
C ASP A 55 -15.63 -23.21 7.87
N LEU A 56 -16.00 -23.18 6.58
CA LEU A 56 -15.86 -22.03 5.69
C LEU A 56 -16.49 -20.74 6.25
N SER A 57 -17.60 -20.86 6.99
CA SER A 57 -18.29 -19.69 7.56
C SER A 57 -17.46 -19.02 8.65
N LYS A 58 -16.84 -19.82 9.52
CA LYS A 58 -15.99 -19.34 10.61
C LYS A 58 -14.66 -18.80 10.09
N VAL A 59 -14.08 -19.42 9.07
CA VAL A 59 -12.89 -18.92 8.36
C VAL A 59 -13.17 -17.53 7.78
N ALA A 60 -14.32 -17.35 7.13
CA ALA A 60 -14.71 -16.06 6.54
C ALA A 60 -14.89 -14.97 7.61
N ILE A 61 -15.61 -15.26 8.71
CA ILE A 61 -15.81 -14.29 9.80
C ILE A 61 -14.48 -13.91 10.45
N LEU A 62 -13.62 -14.88 10.72
CA LEU A 62 -12.32 -14.62 11.35
C LEU A 62 -11.39 -13.81 10.42
N SER A 63 -11.45 -14.07 9.11
CA SER A 63 -10.76 -13.26 8.10
C SER A 63 -11.28 -11.83 8.04
N LEU A 64 -12.60 -11.62 8.16
CA LEU A 64 -13.18 -10.27 8.21
C LEU A 64 -12.68 -9.50 9.44
N ILE A 65 -12.67 -10.14 10.61
CA ILE A 65 -12.21 -9.53 11.86
C ILE A 65 -10.72 -9.21 11.80
N SER A 66 -9.88 -10.13 11.31
CA SER A 66 -8.44 -9.91 11.18
C SER A 66 -8.14 -8.76 10.22
N ASN A 67 -8.78 -8.72 9.05
CA ASN A 67 -8.64 -7.63 8.09
C ASN A 67 -9.07 -6.28 8.68
N LEU A 68 -10.20 -6.23 9.41
CA LEU A 68 -10.67 -5.02 10.09
C LEU A 68 -9.61 -4.50 11.08
N LEU A 69 -9.06 -5.37 11.93
CA LEU A 69 -7.99 -5.02 12.87
C LEU A 69 -6.76 -4.49 12.13
N GLY A 70 -6.37 -5.13 11.02
CA GLY A 70 -5.29 -4.66 10.16
C GLY A 70 -5.51 -3.24 9.66
N TYR A 71 -6.69 -2.93 9.12
CA TYR A 71 -7.02 -1.58 8.65
C TYR A 71 -7.06 -0.54 9.78
N VAL A 72 -7.53 -0.90 10.97
CA VAL A 72 -7.49 -0.02 12.15
C VAL A 72 -6.04 0.30 12.53
N ILE A 73 -5.15 -0.70 12.57
CA ILE A 73 -3.73 -0.50 12.86
C ILE A 73 -3.08 0.42 11.81
N ILE A 74 -3.32 0.17 10.53
CA ILE A 74 -2.79 1.00 9.43
C ILE A 74 -3.31 2.43 9.56
N THR A 75 -4.61 2.62 9.77
CA THR A 75 -5.24 3.95 9.94
C THR A 75 -4.65 4.73 11.10
N ALA A 76 -4.58 4.11 12.28
CA ALA A 76 -4.04 4.74 13.48
C ALA A 76 -2.59 5.17 13.26
N SER A 77 -1.79 4.33 12.60
CA SER A 77 -0.40 4.63 12.29
C SER A 77 -0.24 5.76 11.28
N LEU A 78 -1.05 5.79 10.22
CA LEU A 78 -1.03 6.86 9.21
C LEU A 78 -1.47 8.20 9.83
N PHE A 79 -2.47 8.18 10.71
CA PHE A 79 -2.90 9.37 11.44
C PHE A 79 -1.80 9.89 12.37
N TYR A 80 -1.13 8.99 13.11
CA TYR A 80 0.00 9.35 13.97
C TYR A 80 1.16 9.96 13.18
N ILE A 81 1.53 9.36 12.04
CA ILE A 81 2.58 9.90 11.16
C ILE A 81 2.15 11.27 10.60
N SER A 82 0.91 11.40 10.13
CA SER A 82 0.39 12.64 9.54
C SER A 82 0.35 13.80 10.53
N THR A 83 -0.04 13.53 11.78
CA THR A 83 -0.12 14.55 12.85
C THR A 83 1.26 15.00 13.31
N ARG A 84 2.22 14.08 13.43
CA ARG A 84 3.61 14.41 13.79
C ARG A 84 4.33 15.23 12.72
N GLU A 85 3.94 15.06 11.47
CA GLU A 85 4.55 15.65 10.28
C GLU A 85 3.82 16.90 9.75
N LYS A 86 2.72 17.33 10.41
CA LYS A 86 1.79 18.36 9.94
C LYS A 86 2.45 19.75 9.70
N ASN A 87 3.50 20.06 10.45
CA ASN A 87 4.17 21.38 10.42
C ASN A 87 5.46 21.42 9.60
N HIS A 88 5.94 20.28 9.06
CA HIS A 88 7.31 20.18 8.54
C HIS A 88 7.46 19.47 7.19
N THR A 89 6.36 19.15 6.50
CA THR A 89 6.41 18.27 5.32
C THR A 89 6.05 18.91 3.99
N ASN A 90 6.73 18.41 2.95
CA ASN A 90 6.52 18.78 1.56
C ASN A 90 5.08 18.43 1.13
N ILE A 91 4.45 19.28 0.31
CA ILE A 91 3.13 19.04 -0.30
C ILE A 91 3.08 17.66 -0.96
N PHE A 92 4.16 17.24 -1.64
CA PHE A 92 4.24 15.91 -2.26
C PHE A 92 4.04 14.76 -1.27
N PHE A 93 4.62 14.85 -0.07
CA PHE A 93 4.47 13.82 0.96
C PHE A 93 3.06 13.77 1.53
N ARG A 94 2.42 14.94 1.73
CA ARG A 94 1.03 15.03 2.18
C ARG A 94 0.05 14.44 1.16
N VAL A 95 0.25 14.75 -0.13
CA VAL A 95 -0.54 14.16 -1.21
C VAL A 95 -0.36 12.64 -1.25
N PHE A 96 0.89 12.17 -1.13
CA PHE A 96 1.17 10.74 -1.10
C PHE A 96 0.48 10.03 0.06
N ILE A 97 0.58 10.52 1.30
CA ILE A 97 -0.12 9.90 2.44
C ILE A 97 -1.64 9.91 2.22
N SER A 98 -2.20 11.01 1.72
CA SER A 98 -3.64 11.09 1.47
C SER A 98 -4.09 10.06 0.44
N MET A 99 -3.34 9.91 -0.66
CA MET A 99 -3.61 8.88 -1.68
C MET A 99 -3.46 7.47 -1.09
N PHE A 100 -2.38 7.24 -0.33
CA PHE A 100 -2.12 5.94 0.29
C PHE A 100 -3.21 5.57 1.29
N PHE A 101 -3.64 6.51 2.14
CA PHE A 101 -4.75 6.31 3.07
C PHE A 101 -6.05 5.97 2.34
N PHE A 102 -6.38 6.73 1.29
CA PHE A 102 -7.59 6.48 0.52
C PHE A 102 -7.59 5.08 -0.10
N VAL A 103 -6.50 4.72 -0.79
CA VAL A 103 -6.42 3.46 -1.53
C VAL A 103 -6.23 2.26 -0.60
N ALA A 104 -5.37 2.36 0.42
CA ALA A 104 -5.00 1.24 1.27
C ALA A 104 -5.91 1.02 2.48
N VAL A 105 -6.77 2.00 2.82
CA VAL A 105 -7.69 1.91 3.96
C VAL A 105 -9.13 2.11 3.51
N LEU A 106 -9.47 3.26 2.93
CA LEU A 106 -10.87 3.61 2.67
C LEU A 106 -11.52 2.66 1.66
N ILE A 107 -10.85 2.37 0.54
CA ILE A 107 -11.40 1.46 -0.48
C ILE A 107 -11.62 0.05 0.09
N PRO A 108 -10.64 -0.60 0.77
CA PRO A 108 -10.86 -1.89 1.40
C PRO A 108 -11.96 -1.87 2.48
N LEU A 109 -12.11 -0.78 3.23
CA LEU A 109 -13.17 -0.64 4.24
C LEU A 109 -14.56 -0.56 3.60
N ILE A 110 -14.70 0.19 2.50
CA ILE A 110 -15.94 0.24 1.72
C ILE A 110 -16.26 -1.16 1.16
N LEU A 111 -15.26 -1.87 0.64
CA LEU A 111 -15.40 -3.24 0.17
C LEU A 111 -15.86 -4.20 1.27
N LEU A 112 -15.29 -4.08 2.48
CA LEU A 112 -15.67 -4.89 3.62
C LEU A 112 -17.14 -4.65 4.02
N LEU A 113 -17.58 -3.38 4.02
CA LEU A 113 -18.98 -3.04 4.25
C LEU A 113 -19.88 -3.61 3.14
N MET A 114 -19.51 -3.48 1.88
CA MET A 114 -20.26 -4.05 0.75
C MET A 114 -20.39 -5.57 0.86
N ARG A 115 -19.34 -6.29 1.24
CA ARG A 115 -19.39 -7.74 1.49
C ARG A 115 -20.38 -8.08 2.61
N ALA A 116 -20.38 -7.30 3.69
CA ALA A 116 -21.36 -7.47 4.77
C ALA A 116 -22.79 -7.21 4.28
N PHE A 117 -23.04 -6.14 3.54
CA PHE A 117 -24.37 -5.83 3.00
C PHE A 117 -24.91 -6.93 2.07
N VAL A 118 -24.07 -7.49 1.19
CA VAL A 118 -24.46 -8.62 0.35
C VAL A 118 -24.74 -9.87 1.19
N ALA A 119 -23.92 -10.15 2.21
CA ALA A 119 -24.11 -11.30 3.09
C ALA A 119 -25.39 -11.22 3.96
N PHE A 120 -25.84 -10.01 4.34
CA PHE A 120 -26.96 -9.84 5.27
C PHE A 120 -28.28 -9.44 4.61
N ILE A 121 -28.26 -8.77 3.46
CA ILE A 121 -29.47 -8.17 2.86
C ILE A 121 -29.69 -8.62 1.41
N ASP A 122 -28.80 -9.44 0.84
CA ASP A 122 -28.93 -10.01 -0.51
C ASP A 122 -29.18 -8.95 -1.62
N ILE A 123 -28.63 -7.73 -1.43
CA ILE A 123 -28.90 -6.55 -2.30
C ILE A 123 -28.02 -6.54 -3.56
N GLY A 124 -26.98 -7.38 -3.66
CA GLY A 124 -25.96 -7.27 -4.71
C GLY A 124 -25.61 -8.58 -5.41
N SER A 125 -25.39 -8.52 -6.73
CA SER A 125 -24.91 -9.69 -7.47
C SER A 125 -23.46 -10.05 -7.09
N PRO A 126 -23.13 -11.34 -6.97
CA PRO A 126 -21.75 -11.80 -6.73
C PRO A 126 -20.74 -11.23 -7.74
N GLU A 127 -21.18 -10.99 -8.97
CA GLU A 127 -20.39 -10.37 -10.04
C GLU A 127 -19.99 -8.92 -9.72
N THR A 128 -20.88 -8.15 -9.09
CA THR A 128 -20.60 -6.75 -8.72
C THR A 128 -19.50 -6.68 -7.66
N LEU A 129 -19.56 -7.57 -6.65
CA LEU A 129 -18.49 -7.68 -5.65
C LEU A 129 -17.16 -8.14 -6.26
N PHE A 130 -17.22 -9.06 -7.22
CA PHE A 130 -16.06 -9.55 -7.93
C PHE A 130 -15.34 -8.40 -8.67
N ILE A 131 -16.06 -7.62 -9.48
CA ILE A 131 -15.50 -6.47 -10.20
C ILE A 131 -14.90 -5.45 -9.23
N LEU A 132 -15.59 -5.15 -8.12
CA LEU A 132 -15.13 -4.17 -7.14
C LEU A 132 -13.84 -4.61 -6.43
N ASN A 133 -13.68 -5.91 -6.15
CA ASN A 133 -12.43 -6.46 -5.62
C ASN A 133 -11.28 -6.25 -6.62
N GLN A 134 -11.49 -6.57 -7.89
CA GLN A 134 -10.47 -6.40 -8.93
C GLN A 134 -10.04 -4.95 -9.12
N MET A 135 -10.98 -4.01 -9.02
CA MET A 135 -10.68 -2.58 -9.06
C MET A 135 -9.83 -2.16 -7.86
N SER A 136 -10.16 -2.64 -6.66
CA SER A 136 -9.37 -2.35 -5.46
C SER A 136 -7.95 -2.92 -5.56
N GLU A 137 -7.80 -4.16 -6.03
CA GLU A 137 -6.49 -4.77 -6.26
C GLU A 137 -5.66 -3.97 -7.26
N PHE A 138 -6.28 -3.52 -8.36
CA PHE A 138 -5.62 -2.67 -9.35
C PHE A 138 -5.13 -1.34 -8.74
N LEU A 139 -5.96 -0.66 -7.95
CA LEU A 139 -5.57 0.60 -7.30
C LEU A 139 -4.42 0.40 -6.32
N MET A 140 -4.39 -0.74 -5.62
CA MET A 140 -3.29 -1.11 -4.74
C MET A 140 -1.98 -1.40 -5.49
N ILE A 141 -2.06 -2.00 -6.68
CA ILE A 141 -0.91 -2.15 -7.58
C ILE A 141 -0.43 -0.78 -8.06
N PHE A 142 -1.35 0.12 -8.39
CA PHE A 142 -1.02 1.47 -8.84
C PHE A 142 -0.33 2.30 -7.76
N ILE A 143 -0.84 2.29 -6.52
CA ILE A 143 -0.19 3.00 -5.40
C ILE A 143 1.19 2.39 -5.06
N PHE A 144 1.38 1.08 -5.26
CA PHE A 144 2.70 0.46 -5.16
C PHE A 144 3.65 0.94 -6.27
N SER A 145 3.17 1.10 -7.50
CA SER A 145 3.95 1.70 -8.59
C SER A 145 4.35 3.14 -8.31
N ILE A 146 3.47 3.96 -7.72
CA ILE A 146 3.82 5.30 -7.23
C ILE A 146 4.91 5.21 -6.16
N SER A 147 4.79 4.23 -5.25
CA SER A 147 5.78 3.99 -4.20
C SER A 147 7.15 3.63 -4.76
N LEU A 148 7.21 2.80 -5.82
CA LEU A 148 8.43 2.50 -6.57
C LEU A 148 9.06 3.77 -7.15
N MET A 149 8.26 4.63 -7.79
CA MET A 149 8.76 5.90 -8.36
C MET A 149 9.35 6.82 -7.28
N ILE A 150 8.74 6.88 -6.09
CA ILE A 150 9.26 7.64 -4.96
C ILE A 150 10.63 7.09 -4.53
N VAL A 151 10.76 5.77 -4.37
CA VAL A 151 12.03 5.12 -4.03
C VAL A 151 13.09 5.37 -5.12
N GLY A 152 12.69 5.31 -6.39
CA GLY A 152 13.54 5.63 -7.53
C GLY A 152 14.10 7.03 -7.48
N LYS A 153 13.25 8.01 -7.17
CA LYS A 153 13.67 9.40 -7.00
C LYS A 153 14.62 9.58 -5.81
N THR A 154 14.35 8.93 -4.68
CA THR A 154 15.23 9.03 -3.50
C THR A 154 16.57 8.36 -3.69
N ASN A 155 16.65 7.33 -4.54
CA ASN A 155 17.87 6.58 -4.81
C ASN A 155 18.54 6.97 -6.15
N GLU A 156 18.04 8.02 -6.80
CA GLU A 156 18.49 8.50 -8.12
C GLU A 156 18.60 7.37 -9.17
N SER A 157 17.79 6.33 -9.03
CA SER A 157 17.87 5.12 -9.83
C SER A 157 16.70 5.01 -10.80
N ARG A 158 17.03 5.02 -12.09
CA ARG A 158 16.07 4.88 -13.19
C ARG A 158 15.40 3.50 -13.24
N ILE A 159 16.03 2.48 -12.63
CA ILE A 159 15.52 1.11 -12.60
C ILE A 159 14.14 1.06 -11.94
N PHE A 160 13.93 1.82 -10.86
CA PHE A 160 12.65 1.83 -10.15
C PHE A 160 11.50 2.45 -10.96
N ASN A 161 11.79 3.37 -11.89
CA ASN A 161 10.78 3.90 -12.82
C ASN A 161 10.40 2.87 -13.89
N ILE A 162 11.34 2.04 -14.33
CA ILE A 162 11.05 0.92 -15.24
C ILE A 162 10.23 -0.13 -14.49
N LEU A 163 10.61 -0.45 -13.25
CA LEU A 163 9.88 -1.39 -12.40
C LEU A 163 8.45 -0.93 -12.10
N SER A 164 8.20 0.37 -11.92
CA SER A 164 6.84 0.87 -11.66
C SER A 164 5.91 0.65 -12.86
N ILE A 165 6.41 0.83 -14.09
CA ILE A 165 5.67 0.55 -15.31
C ILE A 165 5.47 -0.95 -15.48
N LEU A 166 6.53 -1.74 -15.34
CA LEU A 166 6.46 -3.20 -15.43
C LEU A 166 5.48 -3.79 -14.42
N ASN A 167 5.44 -3.29 -13.19
CA ASN A 167 4.51 -3.75 -12.16
C ASN A 167 3.03 -3.62 -12.59
N VAL A 168 2.65 -2.50 -13.22
CA VAL A 168 1.29 -2.31 -13.74
C VAL A 168 1.04 -3.24 -14.94
N ILE A 169 1.97 -3.32 -15.89
CA ILE A 169 1.84 -4.18 -17.07
C ILE A 169 1.71 -5.65 -16.67
N THR A 170 2.54 -6.13 -15.74
CA THR A 170 2.48 -7.50 -15.23
C THR A 170 1.12 -7.80 -14.62
N TYR A 171 0.58 -6.92 -13.76
CA TYR A 171 -0.75 -7.13 -13.20
C TYR A 171 -1.84 -7.19 -14.28
N LEU A 172 -1.81 -6.28 -15.27
CA LEU A 172 -2.80 -6.26 -16.36
C LEU A 172 -2.73 -7.52 -17.24
N LEU A 173 -1.53 -8.02 -17.54
CA LEU A 173 -1.35 -9.27 -18.26
C LEU A 173 -1.91 -10.46 -17.47
N LEU A 174 -1.62 -10.54 -16.17
CA LEU A 174 -2.17 -11.58 -15.30
C LEU A 174 -3.70 -11.49 -15.21
N PHE A 175 -4.26 -10.28 -15.14
CA PHE A 175 -5.69 -10.05 -15.15
C PHE A 175 -6.33 -10.55 -16.46
N LEU A 176 -5.76 -10.21 -17.61
CA LEU A 176 -6.23 -10.68 -18.93
C LEU A 176 -6.20 -12.20 -19.04
N LEU A 177 -5.14 -12.84 -18.54
CA LEU A 177 -5.03 -14.30 -18.51
C LEU A 177 -6.14 -14.95 -17.68
N ASN A 178 -6.50 -14.35 -16.54
CA ASN A 178 -7.62 -14.85 -15.72
C ASN A 178 -8.96 -14.75 -16.47
N THR A 179 -9.14 -13.72 -17.30
CA THR A 179 -10.39 -13.55 -18.08
C THR A 179 -10.48 -14.47 -19.30
N SER A 180 -9.36 -14.87 -19.89
CA SER A 180 -9.34 -15.70 -21.11
C SER A 180 -9.48 -17.20 -20.86
N LEU A 181 -9.13 -17.68 -19.66
CA LEU A 181 -9.15 -19.11 -19.30
C LEU A 181 -10.54 -19.68 -18.97
N GLY A 182 -11.60 -18.91 -19.16
CA GLY A 182 -12.97 -19.39 -19.04
C GLY A 182 -13.49 -19.47 -17.60
N SER A 183 -14.80 -19.35 -17.52
CA SER A 183 -15.66 -19.10 -16.37
C SER A 183 -15.76 -20.23 -15.33
N ASN A 184 -14.64 -20.83 -14.89
CA ASN A 184 -14.63 -21.57 -13.62
C ASN A 184 -14.44 -20.59 -12.45
N GLN A 185 -15.43 -19.70 -12.29
CA GLN A 185 -15.40 -18.46 -11.50
C GLN A 185 -15.32 -18.62 -9.97
N PHE A 186 -15.16 -19.83 -9.41
CA PHE A 186 -15.29 -20.03 -7.97
C PHE A 186 -14.16 -20.79 -7.26
N ILE A 187 -13.14 -21.32 -7.96
CA ILE A 187 -12.18 -22.23 -7.30
C ILE A 187 -10.68 -21.90 -7.50
N SER A 188 -10.26 -21.07 -8.45
CA SER A 188 -8.83 -20.78 -8.63
C SER A 188 -8.44 -19.41 -8.06
N ALA A 189 -7.44 -19.40 -7.18
CA ALA A 189 -6.73 -18.18 -6.81
C ALA A 189 -6.30 -17.47 -8.10
N GLN A 190 -6.88 -16.31 -8.37
CA GLN A 190 -6.60 -15.57 -9.58
C GLN A 190 -5.14 -15.16 -9.56
N TYR A 191 -4.42 -15.40 -10.67
CA TYR A 191 -2.99 -15.07 -10.73
C TYR A 191 -2.74 -13.59 -10.42
N SER A 192 -3.70 -12.71 -10.73
CA SER A 192 -3.67 -11.28 -10.40
C SER A 192 -3.75 -11.05 -8.89
N SER A 193 -4.64 -11.76 -8.18
CA SER A 193 -4.81 -11.64 -6.73
C SER A 193 -3.62 -12.21 -5.96
N LEU A 194 -3.01 -13.29 -6.44
CA LEU A 194 -1.75 -13.81 -5.89
C LEU A 194 -0.60 -12.81 -6.06
N TYR A 195 -0.47 -12.24 -7.26
CA TYR A 195 0.53 -11.20 -7.52
C TYR A 195 0.31 -9.98 -6.63
N TYR A 196 -0.94 -9.52 -6.52
CA TYR A 196 -1.34 -8.46 -5.59
C TYR A 196 -0.92 -8.77 -4.15
N GLY A 197 -1.18 -9.98 -3.65
CA GLY A 197 -0.79 -10.40 -2.30
C GLY A 197 0.73 -10.35 -2.07
N ILE A 198 1.51 -10.81 -3.04
CA ILE A 198 2.98 -10.76 -2.99
C ILE A 198 3.49 -9.32 -2.99
N VAL A 199 2.97 -8.47 -3.89
CA VAL A 199 3.37 -7.08 -4.03
C VAL A 199 3.04 -6.27 -2.76
N THR A 200 1.83 -6.43 -2.22
CA THR A 200 1.39 -5.69 -1.02
C THR A 200 2.06 -6.17 0.27
N SER A 201 2.49 -7.43 0.33
CA SER A 201 3.17 -8.00 1.49
C SER A 201 4.69 -7.82 1.38
N ILE A 202 5.33 -8.56 0.49
CA ILE A 202 6.79 -8.63 0.36
C ILE A 202 7.32 -7.38 -0.36
N GLY A 203 6.60 -6.88 -1.36
CA GLY A 203 7.04 -5.72 -2.15
C GLY A 203 7.30 -4.50 -1.29
N TYR A 204 6.39 -4.13 -0.38
CA TYR A 204 6.57 -2.96 0.50
C TYR A 204 7.72 -3.14 1.51
N ILE A 205 7.98 -4.37 1.97
CA ILE A 205 9.14 -4.66 2.83
C ILE A 205 10.43 -4.48 2.03
N LEU A 206 10.49 -4.96 0.79
CA LEU A 206 11.64 -4.76 -0.08
C LEU A 206 11.90 -3.26 -0.32
N LEU A 207 10.87 -2.47 -0.60
CA LEU A 207 11.00 -1.00 -0.73
C LEU A 207 11.62 -0.36 0.51
N THR A 208 11.23 -0.84 1.70
CA THR A 208 11.79 -0.38 2.98
C THR A 208 13.30 -0.64 3.06
N ILE A 209 13.75 -1.82 2.61
CA ILE A 209 15.17 -2.19 2.58
C ILE A 209 15.93 -1.29 1.60
N PHE A 210 15.39 -1.04 0.41
CA PHE A 210 16.01 -0.16 -0.59
C PHE A 210 16.10 1.30 -0.13
N LEU A 211 15.13 1.79 0.65
CA LEU A 211 15.20 3.10 1.30
C LEU A 211 16.23 3.13 2.43
N SER A 212 16.52 1.99 3.07
CA SER A 212 17.48 1.90 4.18
C SER A 212 18.93 1.87 3.75
N LYS A 213 19.24 1.29 2.58
CA LYS A 213 20.60 1.17 2.05
C LYS A 213 21.22 2.51 1.66
N ASN A 214 20.42 3.55 1.47
CA ASN A 214 20.91 4.86 1.05
C ASN A 214 21.31 5.78 2.23
N LYS A 215 21.45 5.22 3.44
CA LYS A 215 22.27 5.83 4.48
C LYS A 215 23.73 5.52 4.17
N GLY A 216 24.32 6.34 3.32
CA GLY A 216 25.74 6.67 3.50
C GLY A 216 25.86 7.46 4.79
N ASP A 217 26.11 6.74 5.89
CA ASP A 217 27.02 7.22 6.92
C ASP A 217 28.42 6.77 6.51
#